data_AF-A0A357YXH5-F1
#
_entry.id   AF-A0A357YXH5-F1
#
_cell.length_a   1.000
_cell.length_b   1.000
_cell.length_c   1.000
_cell.angle_alpha   90.00
_cell.angle_beta   90.00
_cell.angle_gamma   90.00
#
_symmetry.space_group_name_H-M   'P 1'
#
loop_
_entity.id
_entity.type
_entity.pdbx_description
1 polymer ?
#
loop_
_entity_poly.entity_id
_entity_poly.type
_entity_poly.pdbx_seq_one_letter_code
_entity_poly.pdbx_strand_id
1 'polypeptide(L)'
;MNANLRNKIIEAMAEIGKINVSMSAFERDLTVTSEAWLADLSEQIKQGMETLDARIMQSDLSAVIEVLIKSPPSPGINTIVGNALSMMLEMERARQEKSPAIRRLLGPSLAQEAQQGDIRFLLLNPGTVSTRLAVYQGLEQVHRFEIHVLPDEEDSIDHRIKAVAAHLDRAGIPLASFDGIACQGGFLKPIPSGTYRVVPEMVRDLVEAPLRSHASNMGIPMGMELARMAGSQKDLLLTTTDPFVCDELDLVDRVTGFVKIKRNGAGAHYLSHKAVWRIVASLMNQAPEHVNAVTAHLGG
;
A
#
# COMPACT_ATOMS: atom_id res chain seq x y z
N MET A 1 18.01 -27.20 12.13
CA MET A 1 19.37 -26.91 12.65
C MET A 1 19.47 -25.48 13.22
N ASN A 2 18.46 -25.01 13.99
CA ASN A 2 18.09 -23.58 13.95
C ASN A 2 18.31 -22.74 15.25
N ALA A 3 18.31 -23.35 16.44
CA ALA A 3 18.46 -22.58 17.70
C ALA A 3 19.90 -22.08 17.95
N ASN A 4 20.90 -22.81 17.49
CA ASN A 4 22.31 -22.52 17.76
C ASN A 4 22.82 -21.35 16.89
N LEU A 5 22.35 -21.24 15.65
CA LEU A 5 22.67 -20.13 14.75
C LEU A 5 21.95 -18.85 15.16
N ARG A 6 20.68 -18.96 15.60
CA ARG A 6 19.91 -17.88 16.23
C ARG A 6 20.64 -17.30 17.46
N ASN A 7 21.04 -18.16 18.38
CA ASN A 7 21.76 -17.73 19.58
C ASN A 7 23.10 -17.09 19.22
N LYS A 8 23.82 -17.59 18.21
CA LYS A 8 25.05 -16.95 17.72
C LYS A 8 24.82 -15.55 17.13
N ILE A 9 23.75 -15.34 16.38
CA ILE A 9 23.39 -14.02 15.85
C ILE A 9 23.06 -13.07 17.01
N ILE A 10 22.22 -13.50 17.96
CA ILE A 10 21.84 -12.70 19.14
C ILE A 10 23.05 -12.42 20.04
N GLU A 11 23.93 -13.41 20.28
CA GLU A 11 25.15 -13.26 21.08
C GLU A 11 26.17 -12.34 20.39
N ALA A 12 26.37 -12.48 19.08
CA ALA A 12 27.18 -11.55 18.31
C ALA A 12 26.64 -10.12 18.47
N MET A 13 25.32 -9.93 18.34
CA MET A 13 24.63 -8.66 18.51
C MET A 13 24.74 -8.08 19.93
N ALA A 14 24.68 -8.93 20.97
CA ALA A 14 24.83 -8.51 22.36
C ALA A 14 26.29 -8.13 22.73
N GLU A 15 27.28 -8.76 22.11
CA GLU A 15 28.70 -8.41 22.26
C GLU A 15 29.05 -7.11 21.51
N ILE A 16 28.36 -6.77 20.43
CA ILE A 16 28.59 -5.53 19.68
C ILE A 16 28.19 -4.28 20.44
N GLY A 17 27.18 -4.37 21.32
CA GLY A 17 26.87 -3.31 22.27
C GLY A 17 28.02 -2.99 23.24
N LYS A 18 29.06 -3.83 23.28
CA LYS A 18 30.18 -3.75 24.23
C LYS A 18 31.55 -3.48 23.60
N ILE A 19 31.74 -3.61 22.27
CA ILE A 19 33.09 -3.64 21.67
C ILE A 19 33.29 -2.62 20.54
N ASN A 20 34.40 -1.85 20.64
CA ASN A 20 35.01 -1.05 19.57
C ASN A 20 35.59 -1.93 18.43
N VAL A 21 34.78 -2.75 17.76
CA VAL A 21 35.22 -3.50 16.55
C VAL A 21 35.23 -2.54 15.36
N SER A 22 36.16 -2.70 14.41
CA SER A 22 36.05 -1.96 13.15
C SER A 22 34.77 -2.39 12.44
N MET A 23 33.95 -1.41 12.07
CA MET A 23 32.63 -1.60 11.46
C MET A 23 32.67 -2.55 10.23
N SER A 24 33.78 -2.56 9.48
CA SER A 24 33.99 -3.44 8.32
C SER A 24 34.24 -4.92 8.66
N ALA A 25 34.93 -5.23 9.76
CA ALA A 25 35.13 -6.61 10.20
C ALA A 25 33.82 -7.20 10.75
N PHE A 26 33.08 -6.39 11.48
CA PHE A 26 31.74 -6.72 11.95
C PHE A 26 30.77 -6.99 10.79
N GLU A 27 30.71 -6.10 9.79
CA GLU A 27 29.85 -6.29 8.63
C GLU A 27 30.13 -7.60 7.89
N ARG A 28 31.41 -7.96 7.72
CA ARG A 28 31.77 -9.24 7.10
C ARG A 28 31.23 -10.43 7.89
N ASP A 29 31.47 -10.46 9.19
CA ASP A 29 31.10 -11.59 10.04
C ASP A 29 29.58 -11.73 10.15
N LEU A 30 28.87 -10.60 10.26
CA LEU A 30 27.41 -10.55 10.24
C LEU A 30 26.86 -11.02 8.89
N THR A 31 27.42 -10.55 7.77
CA THR A 31 26.96 -10.94 6.43
C THR A 31 27.13 -12.44 6.21
N VAL A 32 28.32 -12.99 6.51
CA VAL A 32 28.60 -14.42 6.37
C VAL A 32 27.68 -15.27 7.25
N THR A 33 27.45 -14.84 8.50
CA THR A 33 26.61 -15.60 9.45
C THR A 33 25.12 -15.53 9.10
N SER A 34 24.65 -14.37 8.62
CA SER A 34 23.24 -14.15 8.27
C SER A 34 22.86 -14.73 6.91
N GLU A 35 23.79 -14.81 5.95
CA GLU A 35 23.52 -15.32 4.60
C GLU A 35 23.05 -16.78 4.63
N ALA A 36 23.79 -17.66 5.33
CA ALA A 36 23.41 -19.06 5.47
C ALA A 36 22.07 -19.26 6.19
N TRP A 37 21.80 -18.43 7.20
CA TRP A 37 20.54 -18.46 7.95
C TRP A 37 19.36 -18.04 7.10
N LEU A 38 19.48 -16.91 6.39
CA LEU A 38 18.43 -16.38 5.50
C LEU A 38 18.15 -17.34 4.33
N ALA A 39 19.19 -18.00 3.80
CA ALA A 39 19.04 -19.00 2.75
C ALA A 39 18.24 -20.23 3.23
N ASP A 40 18.59 -20.79 4.39
CA ASP A 40 17.87 -21.93 5.01
C ASP A 40 16.39 -21.58 5.27
N LEU A 41 16.13 -20.39 5.83
CA LEU A 41 14.77 -19.92 6.04
C LEU A 41 13.99 -19.73 4.73
N SER A 42 14.60 -19.14 3.70
CA SER A 42 13.95 -18.96 2.39
C SER A 42 13.52 -20.30 1.79
N GLU A 43 14.35 -21.33 1.95
CA GLU A 43 14.03 -22.68 1.48
C GLU A 43 12.88 -23.32 2.29
N GLN A 44 12.88 -23.16 3.62
CA GLN A 44 11.79 -23.62 4.48
C GLN A 44 10.45 -22.94 4.13
N ILE A 45 10.46 -21.63 3.86
CA ILE A 45 9.26 -20.90 3.42
C ILE A 45 8.73 -21.46 2.09
N LYS A 46 9.60 -21.77 1.13
CA LYS A 46 9.22 -22.35 -0.17
C LYS A 46 8.65 -23.76 -0.07
N GLN A 47 9.09 -24.55 0.90
CA GLN A 47 8.64 -25.93 1.10
C GLN A 47 7.27 -26.04 1.79
N GLY A 48 6.73 -24.92 2.28
CA GLY A 48 5.44 -24.87 2.99
C GLY A 48 5.62 -25.27 4.45
N MET A 49 5.48 -24.29 5.34
CA MET A 49 5.71 -24.48 6.77
C MET A 49 4.42 -24.72 7.55
N GLU A 50 4.53 -25.45 8.66
CA GLU A 50 3.47 -25.53 9.66
C GLU A 50 3.20 -24.17 10.32
N THR A 51 1.97 -23.96 10.78
CA THR A 51 1.48 -22.64 11.23
C THR A 51 2.19 -22.14 12.49
N LEU A 52 2.54 -23.05 13.41
CA LEU A 52 3.25 -22.74 14.65
C LEU A 52 4.69 -22.30 14.36
N ASP A 53 5.40 -23.04 13.50
CA ASP A 53 6.76 -22.71 13.07
C ASP A 53 6.83 -21.35 12.37
N ALA A 54 5.82 -21.05 11.55
CA ALA A 54 5.73 -19.75 10.90
C ALA A 54 5.54 -18.58 11.89
N ARG A 55 4.88 -18.78 13.04
CA ARG A 55 4.71 -17.71 14.05
C ARG A 55 6.01 -17.47 14.81
N ILE A 56 6.71 -18.54 15.17
CA ILE A 56 8.01 -18.47 15.84
C ILE A 56 9.01 -17.76 14.93
N MET A 57 9.10 -18.15 13.66
CA MET A 57 10.02 -17.51 12.71
C MET A 57 9.68 -16.04 12.44
N GLN A 58 8.40 -15.68 12.37
CA GLN A 58 8.01 -14.27 12.24
C GLN A 58 8.46 -13.44 13.44
N SER A 59 8.33 -13.99 14.65
CA SER A 59 8.83 -13.35 15.88
C SER A 59 10.35 -13.22 15.86
N ASP A 60 11.08 -14.25 15.42
CA ASP A 60 12.54 -14.23 15.33
C ASP A 60 13.02 -13.18 14.31
N LEU A 61 12.39 -13.12 13.12
CA LEU A 61 12.68 -12.11 12.10
C LEU A 61 12.43 -10.69 12.63
N SER A 62 11.30 -10.46 13.31
CA SER A 62 11.01 -9.17 13.94
C SER A 62 12.07 -8.77 14.97
N ALA A 63 12.54 -9.70 15.81
CA ALA A 63 13.58 -9.42 16.80
C ALA A 63 14.92 -9.06 16.14
N VAL A 64 15.30 -9.77 15.06
CA VAL A 64 16.51 -9.46 14.29
C VAL A 64 16.40 -8.06 13.66
N ILE A 65 15.27 -7.76 13.00
CA ILE A 65 15.02 -6.44 12.41
C ILE A 65 15.14 -5.35 13.47
N GLU A 66 14.50 -5.50 14.63
CA GLU A 66 14.46 -4.48 15.68
C GLU A 66 15.86 -4.08 16.18
N VAL A 67 16.78 -5.03 16.26
CA VAL A 67 18.15 -4.73 16.68
C VAL A 67 18.98 -4.15 15.53
N LEU A 68 18.84 -4.69 14.32
CA LEU A 68 19.61 -4.23 13.16
C LEU A 68 19.25 -2.79 12.76
N ILE A 69 17.98 -2.39 12.83
CA ILE A 69 17.56 -1.01 12.52
C ILE A 69 18.06 0.02 13.54
N LYS A 70 18.46 -0.41 14.75
CA LYS A 70 19.07 0.45 15.79
C LYS A 70 20.59 0.55 15.65
N SER A 71 21.19 -0.28 14.79
CA SER A 71 22.63 -0.28 14.53
C SER A 71 23.01 0.81 13.51
N PRO A 72 24.27 1.29 13.48
CA PRO A 72 24.73 2.21 12.44
C PRO A 72 24.44 1.63 11.04
N PRO A 73 23.85 2.41 10.12
CA PRO A 73 23.42 1.88 8.83
C PRO A 73 24.63 1.51 7.96
N SER A 74 24.56 0.36 7.32
CA SER A 74 25.54 -0.08 6.33
C SER A 74 24.89 -0.89 5.20
N PRO A 75 25.55 -1.04 4.03
CA PRO A 75 25.02 -1.84 2.93
C PRO A 75 24.70 -3.29 3.34
N GLY A 76 25.55 -3.92 4.17
CA GLY A 76 25.34 -5.28 4.66
C GLY A 76 24.12 -5.39 5.57
N ILE A 77 24.01 -4.50 6.57
CA ILE A 77 22.86 -4.46 7.49
C ILE A 77 21.55 -4.20 6.71
N ASN A 78 21.56 -3.24 5.78
CA ASN A 78 20.39 -2.93 4.95
C ASN A 78 19.95 -4.13 4.10
N THR A 79 20.91 -4.92 3.59
CA THR A 79 20.61 -6.13 2.81
C THR A 79 19.94 -7.20 3.69
N ILE A 80 20.46 -7.42 4.89
CA ILE A 80 19.92 -8.41 5.85
C ILE A 80 18.50 -8.00 6.26
N VAL A 81 18.30 -6.73 6.64
CA VAL A 81 16.99 -6.18 7.00
C VAL A 81 16.01 -6.30 5.82
N GLY A 82 16.43 -5.93 4.61
CA GLY A 82 15.61 -6.05 3.40
C GLY A 82 15.16 -7.48 3.10
N ASN A 83 16.07 -8.46 3.24
CA ASN A 83 15.75 -9.88 3.08
C ASN A 83 14.76 -10.35 4.16
N ALA A 84 15.01 -10.02 5.43
CA ALA A 84 14.12 -10.39 6.53
C ALA A 84 12.69 -9.83 6.35
N LEU A 85 12.56 -8.56 5.96
CA LEU A 85 11.28 -7.93 5.67
C LEU A 85 10.55 -8.60 4.49
N SER A 86 11.30 -8.96 3.44
CA SER A 86 10.75 -9.66 2.27
C SER A 86 10.21 -11.03 2.67
N MET A 87 10.95 -11.77 3.50
CA MET A 87 10.52 -13.07 4.00
C MET A 87 9.28 -12.98 4.89
N MET A 88 9.19 -11.98 5.76
CA MET A 88 7.96 -11.74 6.53
C MET A 88 6.74 -11.52 5.64
N LEU A 89 6.89 -10.78 4.53
CA LEU A 89 5.82 -10.59 3.55
C LEU A 89 5.46 -11.88 2.81
N GLU A 90 6.45 -12.66 2.39
CA GLU A 90 6.24 -13.95 1.72
C GLU A 90 5.49 -14.95 2.61
N MET A 91 5.90 -15.06 3.88
CA MET A 91 5.24 -15.92 4.87
C MET A 91 3.77 -15.57 5.05
N GLU A 92 3.43 -14.29 5.03
CA GLU A 92 2.04 -13.88 5.15
C GLU A 92 1.21 -14.11 3.92
N ARG A 93 1.79 -13.91 2.74
CA ARG A 93 1.13 -14.25 1.47
C ARG A 93 0.85 -15.75 1.39
N ALA A 94 1.74 -16.58 1.96
CA ALA A 94 1.57 -18.03 2.02
C ALA A 94 0.45 -18.48 2.96
N ARG A 95 0.19 -17.75 4.06
CA ARG A 95 -0.83 -18.11 5.06
C ARG A 95 -2.28 -18.08 4.58
N GLN A 96 -2.55 -17.61 3.36
CA GLN A 96 -3.90 -17.38 2.82
C GLN A 96 -4.82 -16.55 3.73
N GLU A 97 -4.27 -15.87 4.75
CA GLU A 97 -5.04 -14.95 5.57
C GLU A 97 -5.52 -13.79 4.70
N LYS A 98 -6.81 -13.47 4.83
CA LYS A 98 -7.37 -12.32 4.11
C LYS A 98 -6.84 -11.03 4.75
N SER A 99 -6.18 -10.22 3.93
CA SER A 99 -5.86 -8.81 4.22
C SER A 99 -4.83 -8.49 5.35
N PRO A 100 -3.72 -9.24 5.52
CA PRO A 100 -2.73 -8.95 6.56
C PRO A 100 -2.04 -7.60 6.37
N ALA A 101 -1.85 -7.16 5.12
CA ALA A 101 -1.32 -5.83 4.82
C ALA A 101 -2.30 -4.71 5.25
N ILE A 102 -3.60 -4.89 5.04
CA ILE A 102 -4.61 -3.86 5.38
C ILE A 102 -4.73 -3.72 6.90
N ARG A 103 -4.69 -4.83 7.65
CA ARG A 103 -4.70 -4.81 9.12
C ARG A 103 -3.58 -3.96 9.70
N ARG A 104 -2.38 -4.05 9.12
CA ARG A 104 -1.23 -3.22 9.52
C ARG A 104 -1.47 -1.74 9.31
N LEU A 105 -2.08 -1.38 8.18
CA LEU A 105 -2.30 0.02 7.80
C LEU A 105 -3.30 0.73 8.71
N LEU A 106 -4.26 0.01 9.29
CA LEU A 106 -5.30 0.59 10.16
C LEU A 106 -4.89 0.65 11.64
N GLY A 107 -3.87 -0.11 12.05
CA GLY A 107 -3.52 -0.32 13.45
C GLY A 107 -4.46 -1.31 14.17
N PRO A 108 -4.06 -1.88 15.34
CA PRO A 108 -4.73 -3.05 15.92
C PRO A 108 -6.21 -2.82 16.28
N SER A 109 -6.51 -1.68 16.92
CA SER A 109 -7.87 -1.37 17.39
C SER A 109 -8.85 -1.19 16.24
N LEU A 110 -8.50 -0.35 15.26
CA LEU A 110 -9.35 -0.09 14.10
C LEU A 110 -9.44 -1.32 13.18
N ALA A 111 -8.36 -2.10 13.05
CA ALA A 111 -8.40 -3.35 12.32
C ALA A 111 -9.36 -4.36 12.96
N GLN A 112 -9.42 -4.43 14.29
CA GLN A 112 -10.36 -5.29 15.01
C GLN A 112 -11.81 -4.83 14.80
N GLU A 113 -12.08 -3.53 14.93
CA GLU A 113 -13.40 -2.95 14.68
C GLU A 113 -13.84 -3.19 13.22
N ALA A 114 -12.98 -2.90 12.25
CA ALA A 114 -13.24 -3.13 10.84
C ALA A 114 -13.42 -4.61 10.48
N GLN A 115 -12.86 -5.53 11.27
CA GLN A 115 -13.06 -6.98 11.09
C GLN A 115 -14.39 -7.47 11.66
N GLN A 116 -14.89 -6.82 12.71
CA GLN A 116 -16.18 -7.13 13.34
C GLN A 116 -17.35 -6.39 12.67
N GLY A 117 -17.06 -5.30 11.96
CA GLY A 117 -18.06 -4.44 11.34
C GLY A 117 -18.57 -4.94 9.99
N ASP A 118 -19.85 -4.67 9.74
CA ASP A 118 -20.52 -4.97 8.47
C ASP A 118 -20.48 -3.79 7.48
N ILE A 119 -19.46 -2.92 7.58
CA ILE A 119 -19.30 -1.78 6.65
C ILE A 119 -18.85 -2.28 5.28
N ARG A 120 -19.55 -1.87 4.22
CA ARG A 120 -19.27 -2.26 2.84
C ARG A 120 -18.80 -1.09 1.99
N PHE A 121 -17.64 -1.22 1.37
CA PHE A 121 -17.07 -0.21 0.48
C PHE A 121 -16.95 -0.71 -0.96
N LEU A 122 -17.26 0.17 -1.91
CA LEU A 122 -16.90 0.00 -3.31
C LEU A 122 -15.61 0.78 -3.61
N LEU A 123 -14.57 0.10 -4.08
CA LEU A 123 -13.37 0.73 -4.60
C LEU A 123 -13.49 0.84 -6.11
N LEU A 124 -13.32 2.05 -6.64
CA LEU A 124 -13.52 2.38 -8.05
C LEU A 124 -12.26 2.98 -8.67
N ASN A 125 -11.69 2.30 -9.66
CA ASN A 125 -10.44 2.68 -10.31
C ASN A 125 -10.57 2.60 -11.85
N PRO A 126 -10.99 3.68 -12.51
CA PRO A 126 -10.99 3.76 -13.96
C PRO A 126 -9.57 3.98 -14.52
N GLY A 127 -9.07 2.99 -15.25
CA GLY A 127 -7.86 3.08 -16.05
C GLY A 127 -8.17 3.33 -17.54
N THR A 128 -7.12 3.41 -18.36
CA THR A 128 -7.23 3.75 -19.78
C THR A 128 -8.12 2.79 -20.55
N VAL A 129 -7.93 1.48 -20.39
CA VAL A 129 -8.64 0.43 -21.17
C VAL A 129 -9.67 -0.34 -20.36
N SER A 130 -9.78 -0.04 -19.07
CA SER A 130 -10.62 -0.80 -18.15
C SER A 130 -11.01 -0.01 -16.93
N THR A 131 -12.06 -0.46 -16.25
CA THR A 131 -12.45 0.00 -14.91
C THR A 131 -12.32 -1.16 -13.94
N ARG A 132 -11.37 -1.05 -13.02
CA ARG A 132 -11.14 -2.03 -11.95
C ARG A 132 -11.99 -1.67 -10.75
N LEU A 133 -12.65 -2.68 -10.20
CA LEU A 133 -13.50 -2.54 -9.03
C LEU A 133 -13.21 -3.64 -8.01
N ALA A 134 -13.39 -3.29 -6.75
CA ALA A 134 -13.38 -4.24 -5.66
C ALA A 134 -14.46 -3.87 -4.64
N VAL A 135 -15.13 -4.87 -4.10
CA VAL A 135 -16.06 -4.72 -2.98
C VAL A 135 -15.40 -5.28 -1.74
N TYR A 136 -15.34 -4.47 -0.70
CA TYR A 136 -14.84 -4.84 0.61
C TYR A 136 -15.99 -4.89 1.60
N GLN A 137 -16.01 -5.94 2.43
CA GLN A 137 -16.85 -6.08 3.61
C GLN A 137 -15.91 -6.08 4.82
N GLY A 138 -15.91 -4.98 5.57
CA GLY A 138 -14.87 -4.74 6.57
C GLY A 138 -13.48 -4.77 5.93
N LEU A 139 -12.63 -5.70 6.36
CA LEU A 139 -11.29 -5.91 5.79
C LEU A 139 -11.25 -6.94 4.65
N GLU A 140 -12.33 -7.67 4.40
CA GLU A 140 -12.34 -8.75 3.42
C GLU A 140 -12.75 -8.24 2.04
N GLN A 141 -11.94 -8.53 1.03
CA GLN A 141 -12.35 -8.36 -0.35
C GLN A 141 -13.32 -9.49 -0.72
N VAL A 142 -14.61 -9.15 -0.86
CA VAL A 142 -15.68 -10.13 -1.17
C VAL A 142 -15.99 -10.23 -2.65
N HIS A 143 -15.64 -9.20 -3.44
CA HIS A 143 -15.79 -9.21 -4.89
C HIS A 143 -14.67 -8.42 -5.55
N ARG A 144 -14.21 -8.86 -6.73
CA ARG A 144 -13.25 -8.12 -7.55
C ARG A 144 -13.52 -8.39 -9.02
N PHE A 145 -13.50 -7.34 -9.82
CA PHE A 145 -13.73 -7.45 -11.26
C PHE A 145 -13.08 -6.30 -12.01
N GLU A 146 -12.89 -6.51 -13.30
CA GLU A 146 -12.35 -5.52 -14.24
C GLU A 146 -13.26 -5.52 -15.47
N ILE A 147 -13.83 -4.35 -15.77
CA ILE A 147 -14.66 -4.14 -16.96
C ILE A 147 -13.77 -3.51 -18.02
N HIS A 148 -13.56 -4.18 -19.14
CA HIS A 148 -12.80 -3.63 -20.26
C HIS A 148 -13.70 -2.78 -21.14
N VAL A 149 -13.16 -1.66 -21.61
CA VAL A 149 -13.78 -0.87 -22.68
C VAL A 149 -13.32 -1.48 -24.00
N LEU A 150 -14.27 -1.95 -24.83
CA LEU A 150 -13.93 -2.50 -26.14
C LEU A 150 -13.48 -1.39 -27.10
N PRO A 151 -12.65 -1.68 -28.11
CA PRO A 151 -12.13 -0.66 -29.03
C PRO A 151 -13.20 0.19 -29.74
N ASP A 152 -14.38 -0.41 -29.98
CA ASP A 152 -15.50 0.24 -30.68
C ASP A 152 -16.57 0.78 -29.71
N GLU A 153 -16.36 0.65 -28.39
CA GLU A 153 -17.28 1.15 -27.38
C GLU A 153 -17.01 2.61 -27.04
N GLU A 154 -18.07 3.33 -26.67
CA GLU A 154 -17.98 4.70 -26.19
C GLU A 154 -17.27 4.75 -24.83
N ASP A 155 -16.13 5.44 -24.75
CA ASP A 155 -15.40 5.65 -23.50
C ASP A 155 -15.82 6.93 -22.76
N SER A 156 -17.10 7.04 -22.42
CA SER A 156 -17.63 8.17 -21.64
C SER A 156 -17.84 7.81 -20.17
N ILE A 157 -17.86 8.83 -19.31
CA ILE A 157 -18.18 8.68 -17.87
C ILE A 157 -19.51 7.94 -17.71
N ASP A 158 -20.54 8.35 -18.46
CA ASP A 158 -21.87 7.76 -18.42
C ASP A 158 -21.87 6.29 -18.86
N HIS A 159 -21.12 5.95 -19.91
CA HIS A 159 -20.98 4.57 -20.37
C HIS A 159 -20.37 3.69 -19.28
N ARG A 160 -19.25 4.14 -18.67
CA ARG A 160 -18.59 3.40 -17.59
C ARG A 160 -19.49 3.26 -16.35
N ILE A 161 -20.26 4.29 -15.97
CA ILE A 161 -21.22 4.21 -14.86
C ILE A 161 -22.25 3.11 -15.12
N LYS A 162 -22.85 3.09 -16.31
CA LYS A 162 -23.84 2.08 -16.71
C LYS A 162 -23.24 0.68 -16.68
N ALA A 163 -22.02 0.52 -17.18
CA ALA A 163 -21.33 -0.77 -17.18
C ALA A 163 -21.06 -1.27 -15.74
N VAL A 164 -20.61 -0.38 -14.84
CA VAL A 164 -20.39 -0.70 -13.42
C VAL A 164 -21.71 -1.08 -12.74
N ALA A 165 -22.76 -0.27 -12.90
CA ALA A 165 -24.06 -0.53 -12.29
C ALA A 165 -24.66 -1.86 -12.78
N ALA A 166 -24.61 -2.13 -14.08
CA ALA A 166 -25.09 -3.39 -14.67
C ALA A 166 -24.29 -4.60 -14.17
N HIS A 167 -22.97 -4.46 -13.95
CA HIS A 167 -22.17 -5.54 -13.39
C HIS A 167 -22.52 -5.83 -11.93
N LEU A 168 -22.67 -4.80 -11.12
CA LEU A 168 -23.06 -4.95 -9.71
C LEU A 168 -24.45 -5.62 -9.58
N ASP A 169 -25.39 -5.23 -10.43
CA ASP A 169 -26.72 -5.84 -10.50
C ASP A 169 -26.65 -7.35 -10.87
N ARG A 170 -25.91 -7.70 -11.93
CA ARG A 170 -25.67 -9.11 -12.31
C ARG A 170 -24.98 -9.92 -11.22
N ALA A 171 -24.12 -9.30 -10.43
CA ALA A 171 -23.44 -9.94 -9.31
C ALA A 171 -24.33 -10.06 -8.06
N GLY A 172 -25.56 -9.52 -8.09
CA GLY A 172 -26.46 -9.50 -6.94
C GLY A 172 -25.97 -8.60 -5.80
N ILE A 173 -25.25 -7.52 -6.14
CA ILE A 173 -24.70 -6.55 -5.19
C ILE A 173 -25.43 -5.20 -5.37
N PRO A 174 -26.48 -4.91 -4.57
CA PRO A 174 -27.23 -3.67 -4.71
C PRO A 174 -26.36 -2.45 -4.38
N LEU A 175 -26.47 -1.38 -5.16
CA LEU A 175 -25.77 -0.11 -4.88
C LEU A 175 -26.13 0.45 -3.49
N ALA A 176 -27.38 0.28 -3.06
CA ALA A 176 -27.84 0.69 -1.72
C ALA A 176 -27.20 -0.11 -0.57
N SER A 177 -26.48 -1.21 -0.86
CA SER A 177 -25.78 -2.00 0.17
C SER A 177 -24.44 -1.40 0.59
N PHE A 178 -23.92 -0.38 -0.11
CA PHE A 178 -22.66 0.25 0.22
C PHE A 178 -22.82 1.33 1.31
N ASP A 179 -21.83 1.40 2.20
CA ASP A 179 -21.63 2.49 3.16
C ASP A 179 -20.80 3.63 2.58
N GLY A 180 -19.97 3.32 1.58
CA GLY A 180 -19.14 4.32 0.93
C GLY A 180 -18.51 3.83 -0.37
N ILE A 181 -17.96 4.79 -1.12
CA ILE A 181 -17.22 4.55 -2.36
C ILE A 181 -15.87 5.25 -2.25
N ALA A 182 -14.80 4.48 -2.37
CA ALA A 182 -13.44 4.98 -2.48
C ALA A 182 -13.11 5.14 -3.97
N CYS A 183 -13.11 6.38 -4.43
CA CYS A 183 -12.81 6.76 -5.80
C CYS A 183 -11.30 6.92 -5.98
N GLN A 184 -10.77 6.42 -7.09
CA GLN A 184 -9.47 6.86 -7.54
C GLN A 184 -9.53 8.35 -7.89
N GLY A 185 -8.61 9.13 -7.32
CA GLY A 185 -8.49 10.54 -7.65
C GLY A 185 -7.77 10.76 -8.98
N GLY A 186 -8.07 11.89 -9.63
CA GLY A 186 -7.47 12.28 -10.90
C GLY A 186 -6.57 13.51 -10.80
N PHE A 187 -6.45 14.23 -11.92
CA PHE A 187 -5.63 15.43 -12.09
C PHE A 187 -6.36 16.74 -11.71
N LEU A 188 -6.88 16.81 -10.48
CA LEU A 188 -7.45 18.04 -9.88
C LEU A 188 -6.34 19.05 -9.46
N LYS A 189 -6.67 20.11 -8.71
CA LYS A 189 -5.64 21.02 -8.18
C LYS A 189 -4.69 20.32 -7.20
N PRO A 190 -3.40 20.72 -7.10
CA PRO A 190 -2.44 20.05 -6.24
C PRO A 190 -2.84 20.13 -4.76
N ILE A 191 -2.70 19.00 -4.05
CA ILE A 191 -3.02 18.87 -2.62
C ILE A 191 -1.94 18.03 -1.91
N PRO A 192 -1.82 18.08 -0.57
CA PRO A 192 -0.99 17.14 0.17
C PRO A 192 -1.45 15.68 0.04
N SER A 193 -0.64 14.72 0.50
CA SER A 193 -1.11 13.34 0.64
C SER A 193 -2.15 13.23 1.76
N GLY A 194 -3.05 12.26 1.65
CA GLY A 194 -4.13 12.04 2.60
C GLY A 194 -5.39 11.44 1.97
N THR A 195 -6.35 11.16 2.84
CA THR A 195 -7.70 10.74 2.45
C THR A 195 -8.65 11.93 2.56
N TYR A 196 -9.27 12.28 1.44
CA TYR A 196 -10.16 13.42 1.31
C TYR A 196 -11.59 12.95 1.08
N ARG A 197 -12.55 13.65 1.70
CA ARG A 197 -13.96 13.51 1.32
C ARG A 197 -14.16 14.15 -0.06
N VAL A 198 -14.87 13.45 -0.93
CA VAL A 198 -15.22 13.96 -2.26
C VAL A 198 -16.23 15.10 -2.12
N VAL A 199 -16.01 16.17 -2.88
CA VAL A 199 -16.90 17.33 -2.95
C VAL A 199 -17.18 17.69 -4.42
N PRO A 200 -18.31 18.36 -4.73
CA PRO A 200 -18.67 18.72 -6.10
C PRO A 200 -17.62 19.58 -6.83
N GLU A 201 -16.85 20.39 -6.11
CA GLU A 201 -15.73 21.18 -6.64
C GLU A 201 -14.67 20.30 -7.32
N MET A 202 -14.44 19.09 -6.80
CA MET A 202 -13.48 18.16 -7.41
C MET A 202 -13.94 17.70 -8.79
N VAL A 203 -15.25 17.58 -9.04
CA VAL A 203 -15.77 17.25 -10.37
C VAL A 203 -15.47 18.37 -11.36
N ARG A 204 -15.65 19.63 -10.95
CA ARG A 204 -15.30 20.80 -11.78
C ARG A 204 -13.82 20.79 -12.16
N ASP A 205 -12.95 20.54 -11.19
CA ASP A 205 -11.51 20.43 -11.43
C ASP A 205 -11.16 19.26 -12.37
N LEU A 206 -11.89 18.15 -12.35
CA LEU A 206 -11.57 16.95 -13.14
C LEU A 206 -12.18 16.94 -14.55
N VAL A 207 -13.33 17.59 -14.72
CA VAL A 207 -14.12 17.57 -15.96
C VAL A 207 -13.95 18.87 -16.74
N GLU A 208 -14.01 20.03 -16.08
CA GLU A 208 -14.00 21.33 -16.75
C GLU A 208 -12.57 21.88 -16.92
N ALA A 209 -11.71 21.68 -15.92
CA ALA A 209 -10.36 22.26 -15.90
C ALA A 209 -9.27 21.31 -15.36
N PRO A 210 -9.12 20.10 -15.91
CA PRO A 210 -8.12 19.15 -15.42
C PRO A 210 -6.70 19.66 -15.68
N LEU A 211 -5.79 19.47 -14.70
CA LEU A 211 -4.36 19.72 -14.91
C LEU A 211 -3.78 18.86 -16.04
N ARG A 212 -4.35 17.67 -16.24
CA ARG A 212 -4.03 16.75 -17.34
C ARG A 212 -5.24 15.88 -17.66
N SER A 213 -5.52 15.68 -18.94
CA SER A 213 -6.52 14.68 -19.36
C SER A 213 -6.00 13.27 -19.07
N HIS A 214 -6.78 12.49 -18.33
CA HIS A 214 -6.44 11.12 -17.94
C HIS A 214 -7.69 10.33 -17.53
N ALA A 215 -7.69 9.01 -17.71
CA ALA A 215 -8.84 8.15 -17.39
C ALA A 215 -9.24 8.19 -15.90
N SER A 216 -8.26 8.36 -15.01
CA SER A 216 -8.51 8.52 -13.56
C SER A 216 -9.37 9.74 -13.20
N ASN A 217 -9.50 10.73 -14.09
CA ASN A 217 -10.38 11.88 -13.89
C ASN A 217 -11.86 11.47 -13.81
N MET A 218 -12.21 10.29 -14.34
CA MET A 218 -13.56 9.75 -14.28
C MET A 218 -13.92 9.20 -12.90
N GLY A 219 -12.95 8.84 -12.05
CA GLY A 219 -13.19 8.10 -10.81
C GLY A 219 -14.14 8.80 -9.84
N ILE A 220 -13.89 10.08 -9.57
CA ILE A 220 -14.75 10.88 -8.67
C ILE A 220 -16.14 11.14 -9.26
N PRO A 221 -16.28 11.65 -10.51
CA PRO A 221 -17.60 11.82 -11.15
C PRO A 221 -18.43 10.52 -11.16
N MET A 222 -17.81 9.39 -11.51
CA MET A 222 -18.47 8.09 -11.50
C MET A 222 -18.96 7.71 -10.09
N GLY A 223 -18.13 7.88 -9.06
CA GLY A 223 -18.51 7.58 -7.69
C GLY A 223 -19.65 8.47 -7.17
N MET A 224 -19.68 9.75 -7.54
CA MET A 224 -20.78 10.66 -7.19
C MET A 224 -22.09 10.22 -7.83
N GLU A 225 -22.07 9.83 -9.11
CA GLU A 225 -23.29 9.38 -9.79
C GLU A 225 -23.76 8.02 -9.29
N LEU A 226 -22.85 7.07 -9.04
CA LEU A 226 -23.20 5.77 -8.43
C LEU A 226 -23.82 5.94 -7.04
N ALA A 227 -23.32 6.88 -6.23
CA ALA A 227 -23.93 7.20 -4.94
C ALA A 227 -25.31 7.85 -5.11
N ARG A 228 -25.49 8.74 -6.09
CA ARG A 228 -26.80 9.30 -6.43
C ARG A 228 -27.80 8.22 -6.84
N MET A 229 -27.35 7.24 -7.65
CA MET A 229 -28.15 6.10 -8.10
C MET A 229 -28.50 5.13 -6.95
N ALA A 230 -27.66 5.02 -5.92
CA ALA A 230 -27.94 4.22 -4.73
C ALA A 230 -29.18 4.71 -3.94
N GLY A 231 -29.56 5.98 -4.13
CA GLY A 231 -30.76 6.60 -3.57
C GLY A 231 -30.53 7.38 -2.27
N SER A 232 -31.55 8.12 -1.84
CA SER A 232 -31.50 9.09 -0.74
C SER A 232 -31.62 8.50 0.68
N GLN A 233 -31.58 7.17 0.83
CA GLN A 233 -31.77 6.54 2.14
C GLN A 233 -30.50 6.58 3.02
N LYS A 234 -29.34 6.84 2.43
CA LYS A 234 -28.05 6.87 3.13
C LYS A 234 -27.08 7.81 2.44
N ASP A 235 -26.48 8.72 3.20
CA ASP A 235 -25.35 9.53 2.71
C ASP A 235 -24.11 8.64 2.61
N LEU A 236 -23.83 8.12 1.41
CA LEU A 236 -22.64 7.31 1.17
C LEU A 236 -21.37 8.13 1.42
N LEU A 237 -20.41 7.56 2.15
CA LEU A 237 -19.11 8.16 2.33
C LEU A 237 -18.30 8.05 1.03
N LEU A 238 -18.15 9.16 0.33
CA LEU A 238 -17.29 9.26 -0.86
C LEU A 238 -15.90 9.79 -0.48
N THR A 239 -14.86 9.05 -0.83
CA THR A 239 -13.47 9.45 -0.55
C THR A 239 -12.56 9.26 -1.74
N THR A 240 -11.45 10.01 -1.74
CA THR A 240 -10.27 9.75 -2.59
C THR A 240 -9.05 9.75 -1.68
N THR A 241 -8.09 8.87 -1.93
CA THR A 241 -6.84 8.80 -1.15
C THR A 241 -5.65 8.97 -2.06
N ASP A 242 -4.72 9.84 -1.65
CA ASP A 242 -3.44 10.08 -2.31
C ASP A 242 -3.57 10.22 -3.85
N PRO A 243 -4.39 11.18 -4.36
CA PRO A 243 -4.61 11.34 -5.80
C PRO A 243 -3.32 11.63 -6.56
N PHE A 244 -3.32 11.47 -7.89
CA PHE A 244 -2.14 11.72 -8.75
C PHE A 244 -1.53 13.11 -8.57
N VAL A 245 -2.28 14.07 -8.05
CA VAL A 245 -1.86 15.47 -7.89
C VAL A 245 -1.23 15.78 -6.54
N CYS A 246 -1.04 14.75 -5.71
CA CYS A 246 -0.27 14.90 -4.49
C CYS A 246 1.06 15.58 -4.81
N ASP A 247 1.40 16.60 -4.06
CA ASP A 247 2.68 17.28 -4.18
C ASP A 247 3.21 17.61 -2.78
N GLU A 248 4.20 16.82 -2.35
CA GLU A 248 4.89 16.98 -1.07
C GLU A 248 6.35 17.39 -1.26
N LEU A 249 6.71 17.90 -2.44
CA LEU A 249 8.08 18.29 -2.73
C LEU A 249 8.45 19.57 -1.97
N ASP A 250 9.59 19.53 -1.27
CA ASP A 250 10.14 20.69 -0.58
C ASP A 250 10.48 21.82 -1.55
N LEU A 251 10.40 23.06 -1.06
CA LEU A 251 10.64 24.25 -1.90
C LEU A 251 12.03 24.26 -2.52
N VAL A 252 13.06 23.77 -1.81
CA VAL A 252 14.43 23.69 -2.32
C VAL A 252 14.55 22.73 -3.51
N ASP A 253 13.80 21.63 -3.47
CA ASP A 253 13.79 20.61 -4.53
C ASP A 253 13.01 21.06 -5.77
N ARG A 254 12.26 22.17 -5.70
CA ARG A 254 11.59 22.75 -6.87
C ARG A 254 12.56 23.46 -7.81
N VAL A 255 13.74 23.85 -7.32
CA VAL A 255 14.72 24.60 -8.09
C VAL A 255 15.40 23.68 -9.10
N THR A 256 15.38 24.09 -10.37
CA THR A 256 15.97 23.32 -11.50
C THR A 256 17.26 23.93 -12.03
N GLY A 257 17.63 25.13 -11.57
CA GLY A 257 18.67 25.97 -12.19
C GLY A 257 18.14 26.97 -13.23
N PHE A 258 16.88 26.83 -13.67
CA PHE A 258 16.22 27.77 -14.59
C PHE A 258 15.04 28.47 -13.92
N VAL A 259 15.06 29.81 -13.83
CA VAL A 259 14.04 30.61 -13.13
C VAL A 259 12.60 30.31 -13.58
N LYS A 260 12.41 30.04 -14.88
CA LYS A 260 11.09 29.80 -15.48
C LYS A 260 10.62 28.34 -15.40
N ILE A 261 11.46 27.40 -14.95
CA ILE A 261 11.14 25.98 -14.90
C ILE A 261 11.25 25.50 -13.45
N LYS A 262 10.14 25.03 -12.90
CA LYS A 262 10.10 24.46 -11.54
C LYS A 262 9.80 22.97 -11.64
N ARG A 263 10.44 22.17 -10.79
CA ARG A 263 10.08 20.77 -10.63
C ARG A 263 8.67 20.70 -10.02
N ASN A 264 7.81 19.88 -10.63
CA ASN A 264 6.45 19.63 -10.17
C ASN A 264 6.46 18.27 -9.46
N GLY A 265 5.98 18.22 -8.21
CA GLY A 265 5.87 16.97 -7.46
C GLY A 265 4.60 16.19 -7.81
N ALA A 266 3.64 16.81 -8.49
CA ALA A 266 2.42 16.15 -8.96
C ALA A 266 2.67 15.17 -10.10
N GLY A 267 1.86 14.12 -10.15
CA GLY A 267 1.87 13.07 -11.16
C GLY A 267 2.61 11.80 -10.75
N ALA A 268 3.15 11.72 -9.53
CA ALA A 268 3.72 10.49 -9.01
C ALA A 268 2.64 9.57 -8.41
N HIS A 269 2.94 8.28 -8.29
CA HIS A 269 2.02 7.28 -7.75
C HIS A 269 1.99 7.31 -6.21
N TYR A 270 1.68 8.45 -5.60
CA TYR A 270 1.74 8.66 -4.13
C TYR A 270 0.98 7.59 -3.36
N LEU A 271 -0.20 7.19 -3.82
CA LEU A 271 -0.97 6.09 -3.20
C LEU A 271 -0.13 4.81 -3.07
N SER A 272 0.58 4.42 -4.13
CA SER A 272 1.47 3.25 -4.10
C SER A 272 2.68 3.47 -3.21
N HIS A 273 3.34 4.63 -3.32
CA HIS A 273 4.54 4.94 -2.55
C HIS A 273 4.25 4.96 -1.04
N LYS A 274 3.18 5.65 -0.64
CA LYS A 274 2.75 5.74 0.76
C LYS A 274 2.23 4.40 1.28
N ALA A 275 1.53 3.60 0.48
CA ALA A 275 1.08 2.27 0.89
C ALA A 275 2.27 1.35 1.22
N VAL A 276 3.28 1.26 0.33
CA VAL A 276 4.47 0.44 0.57
C VAL A 276 5.28 0.97 1.75
N TRP A 277 5.45 2.28 1.87
CA TRP A 277 6.12 2.91 3.01
C TRP A 277 5.47 2.55 4.35
N ARG A 278 4.13 2.65 4.44
CA ARG A 278 3.38 2.27 5.64
C ARG A 278 3.47 0.77 5.94
N ILE A 279 3.47 -0.10 4.92
CA ILE A 279 3.67 -1.55 5.10
C ILE A 279 5.07 -1.83 5.67
N VAL A 280 6.12 -1.25 5.09
CA VAL A 280 7.50 -1.43 5.56
C VAL A 280 7.67 -0.92 6.98
N ALA A 281 7.14 0.27 7.29
CA ALA A 281 7.20 0.82 8.63
C ALA A 281 6.52 -0.09 9.66
N SER A 282 5.35 -0.64 9.32
CA SER A 282 4.66 -1.57 10.20
C SER A 282 5.41 -2.90 10.39
N LEU A 283 6.09 -3.42 9.36
CA LEU A 283 6.95 -4.60 9.50
C LEU A 283 8.15 -4.34 10.43
N MET A 284 8.66 -3.10 10.45
CA MET A 284 9.70 -2.65 11.37
C MET A 284 9.17 -2.28 12.77
N ASN A 285 7.86 -2.38 13.00
CA ASN A 285 7.19 -1.90 14.21
C ASN A 285 7.48 -0.42 14.54
N GLN A 286 7.55 0.41 13.50
CA GLN A 286 7.76 1.86 13.62
C GLN A 286 6.57 2.62 13.04
N ALA A 287 6.33 3.82 13.57
CA ALA A 287 5.41 4.75 12.91
C ALA A 287 6.03 5.18 11.56
N PRO A 288 5.24 5.30 10.48
CA PRO A 288 5.74 5.68 9.16
C PRO A 288 6.66 6.91 9.20
N GLU A 289 6.30 7.93 9.96
CA GLU A 289 7.00 9.21 10.07
C GLU A 289 8.44 9.09 10.62
N HIS A 290 8.78 7.96 11.26
CA HIS A 290 10.12 7.66 11.75
C HIS A 290 10.95 6.80 10.78
N VAL A 291 10.37 6.40 9.64
CA VAL A 291 11.02 5.54 8.65
C VAL A 291 11.38 6.36 7.42
N ASN A 292 12.68 6.52 7.16
CA ASN A 292 13.16 7.06 5.89
C ASN A 292 13.16 5.96 4.83
N ALA A 293 12.50 6.19 3.70
CA ALA A 293 12.40 5.22 2.62
C ALA A 293 12.63 5.87 1.24
N VAL A 294 13.34 5.16 0.37
CA VAL A 294 13.39 5.44 -1.06
C VAL A 294 12.55 4.38 -1.76
N THR A 295 11.47 4.80 -2.40
CA THR A 295 10.52 3.89 -3.03
C THR A 295 10.56 4.02 -4.55
N ALA A 296 10.55 2.90 -5.27
CA ALA A 296 10.44 2.87 -6.72
C ALA A 296 9.14 2.19 -7.13
N HIS A 297 8.24 2.93 -7.77
CA HIS A 297 7.05 2.36 -8.41
C HIS A 297 7.43 1.96 -9.84
N LEU A 298 7.32 0.68 -10.17
CA LEU A 298 7.70 0.12 -11.47
C LEU A 298 6.45 -0.51 -12.10
N GLY A 299 5.78 0.23 -13.00
CA GLY A 299 4.54 -0.23 -13.64
C GLY A 299 3.53 0.90 -13.86
N GLY A 300 2.28 0.51 -14.11
CA GLY A 300 1.11 1.38 -14.27
C GLY A 300 -0.16 0.76 -13.69
#